data_AF-A0A2G8S2D5-F1
#
_entry.id   AF-A0A2G8S2D5-F1
#
_cell.length_a   1.000
_cell.length_b   1.000
_cell.length_c   1.000
_cell.angle_alpha   90.00
_cell.angle_beta   90.00
_cell.angle_gamma   90.00
#
_symmetry.space_group_name_H-M   'P 1'
#
loop_
_entity.id
_entity.type
_entity.pdbx_description
1 polymer ?
#
loop_
_entity_poly.entity_id
_entity_poly.type
_entity_poly.pdbx_seq_one_letter_code
_entity_poly.pdbx_strand_id
1 'polypeptide(L)'
;MSQMLDVIEHVHDKGILHCDIKPRNFVFGSQSEGKGGRLHLVDFGLSRPWIDPKTGKPFPEELNVSFRGTLHLASRNVHLGHTPSRRDDIVSIAYTLVKLLTGTLPWGEAETQDEVLPILYAHTGSTLCQGYDDVFAQFVDYACSLQYDETPKYQHWRQAFLRLVPGLSPNAAFDPEDDSEPRVGVQKNENGDHRLPCEDCPKAPVYFVSDPFQRCVYGGESRSSKGGKGGFVPNWGSSWSCGTPIRPEDVFGDEFAVVKESLEFIDAPPDYCDGPCAYEGMAPPEVIKNAQSDLHRI
;
A
#
# COMPACT_ATOMS: atom_id res chain seq x y z
N MET A 1 6.37 -2.25 8.67
CA MET A 1 5.12 -1.76 9.31
C MET A 1 5.17 -0.30 9.72
N SER A 2 6.13 0.14 10.55
CA SER A 2 6.25 1.56 10.94
C SER A 2 6.27 2.50 9.73
N GLN A 3 7.14 2.23 8.75
CA GLN A 3 7.23 3.03 7.53
C GLN A 3 5.92 3.04 6.70
N MET A 4 5.15 1.95 6.66
CA MET A 4 3.84 1.94 5.96
C MET A 4 2.84 2.86 6.65
N LEU A 5 2.86 2.89 8.00
CA LEU A 5 2.01 3.78 8.79
C LEU A 5 2.44 5.25 8.65
N ASP A 6 3.74 5.53 8.54
CA ASP A 6 4.25 6.88 8.26
C ASP A 6 3.74 7.38 6.90
N VAL A 7 3.86 6.56 5.86
CA VAL A 7 3.47 6.93 4.50
C VAL A 7 1.96 7.14 4.41
N ILE A 8 1.16 6.24 4.99
CA ILE A 8 -0.30 6.37 4.92
C ILE A 8 -0.83 7.53 5.77
N GLU A 9 -0.23 7.81 6.93
CA GLU A 9 -0.57 8.99 7.73
C GLU A 9 -0.32 10.26 6.91
N HIS A 10 0.83 10.33 6.23
CA HIS A 10 1.15 11.47 5.36
C HIS A 10 0.11 11.67 4.25
N VAL A 11 -0.32 10.60 3.58
CA VAL A 11 -1.36 10.66 2.53
C VAL A 11 -2.70 11.14 3.12
N HIS A 12 -3.09 10.60 4.27
CA HIS A 12 -4.32 11.01 4.95
C HIS A 12 -4.28 12.47 5.44
N ASP A 13 -3.13 12.97 5.89
CA ASP A 13 -2.92 14.37 6.30
C ASP A 13 -3.04 15.34 5.13
N LYS A 14 -2.79 14.87 3.90
CA LYS A 14 -3.08 15.62 2.66
C LYS A 14 -4.55 15.56 2.24
N GLY A 15 -5.40 14.90 3.03
CA GLY A 15 -6.82 14.75 2.73
C GLY A 15 -7.09 13.79 1.59
N ILE A 16 -6.22 12.79 1.38
CA ILE A 16 -6.33 11.79 0.31
C ILE A 16 -6.50 10.40 0.95
N LEU A 17 -7.34 9.56 0.35
CA LEU A 17 -7.36 8.12 0.59
C LEU A 17 -6.66 7.41 -0.56
N HIS A 18 -5.87 6.37 -0.29
CA HIS A 18 -5.23 5.60 -1.35
C HIS A 18 -6.21 4.63 -2.01
N CYS A 19 -7.05 3.95 -1.23
CA CYS A 19 -8.08 2.98 -1.66
C CYS A 19 -7.57 1.69 -2.34
N ASP A 20 -6.26 1.45 -2.38
CA ASP A 20 -5.67 0.25 -3.00
C ASP A 20 -4.33 -0.10 -2.36
N ILE A 21 -4.32 -0.08 -1.03
CA ILE A 21 -3.15 -0.46 -0.23
C ILE A 21 -2.88 -1.94 -0.41
N LYS A 22 -1.68 -2.23 -0.91
CA LYS A 22 -1.19 -3.59 -1.10
C LYS A 22 0.31 -3.63 -1.32
N PRO A 23 0.94 -4.78 -1.04
CA PRO A 23 2.35 -5.04 -1.32
C PRO A 23 2.97 -4.36 -2.53
N ARG A 24 2.43 -4.61 -3.73
CA ARG A 24 2.95 -4.10 -5.01
C ARG A 24 2.95 -2.57 -5.13
N ASN A 25 2.18 -1.87 -4.32
CA ASN A 25 2.12 -0.41 -4.32
C ASN A 25 3.11 0.21 -3.33
N PHE A 26 3.78 -0.61 -2.52
CA PHE A 26 4.88 -0.17 -1.69
C PHE A 26 6.21 -0.58 -2.32
N VAL A 27 7.08 0.40 -2.53
CA VAL A 27 8.39 0.18 -3.15
C VAL A 27 9.47 0.85 -2.32
N PHE A 28 10.69 0.33 -2.39
CA PHE A 28 11.83 0.94 -1.72
C PHE A 28 12.48 2.00 -2.61
N GLY A 29 12.89 3.11 -2.01
CA GLY A 29 13.63 4.17 -2.70
C GLY A 29 14.97 3.66 -3.22
N SER A 30 15.49 4.30 -4.26
CA SER A 30 16.77 3.91 -4.85
C SER A 30 17.94 4.08 -3.87
N GLN A 31 18.78 3.05 -3.78
CA GLN A 31 20.05 3.14 -3.05
C GLN A 31 20.98 4.22 -3.65
N SER A 32 20.91 4.45 -4.96
CA SER A 32 21.73 5.45 -5.66
C SER A 32 21.45 6.89 -5.24
N GLU A 33 20.29 7.15 -4.63
CA GLU A 33 19.89 8.48 -4.12
C GLU A 33 20.09 8.63 -2.60
N GLY A 34 20.71 7.65 -1.93
CA GLY A 34 20.80 7.65 -0.47
C GLY A 34 19.44 7.45 0.23
N LYS A 35 18.39 7.05 -0.50
CA LYS A 35 17.05 6.72 0.02
C LYS A 35 16.81 5.20 0.11
N GLY A 36 17.87 4.40 -0.01
CA GLY A 36 17.80 2.95 0.15
C GLY A 36 17.09 2.57 1.45
N GLY A 37 16.16 1.62 1.37
CA GLY A 37 15.44 1.13 2.54
C GLY A 37 14.29 2.02 3.03
N ARG A 38 14.02 3.16 2.38
CA ARG A 38 12.82 3.95 2.64
C ARG A 38 11.64 3.46 1.81
N LEU A 39 10.51 3.26 2.45
CA LEU A 39 9.29 2.84 1.77
C LEU A 39 8.58 4.06 1.15
N HIS A 40 8.18 3.90 -0.09
CA HIS A 40 7.35 4.84 -0.85
C HIS A 40 6.06 4.14 -1.25
N LEU A 41 4.98 4.91 -1.33
CA LEU A 41 3.69 4.45 -1.85
C LEU A 41 3.50 5.02 -3.25
N VAL A 42 3.07 4.17 -4.18
CA VAL A 42 2.84 4.47 -5.59
C VAL A 42 1.46 4.00 -6.03
N ASP A 43 1.07 4.31 -7.27
CA ASP A 43 -0.19 3.87 -7.89
C ASP A 43 -1.44 4.50 -7.22
N PHE A 44 -1.53 5.84 -7.31
CA PHE A 44 -2.68 6.62 -6.85
C PHE A 44 -3.89 6.58 -7.82
N GLY A 45 -3.92 5.64 -8.78
CA GLY A 45 -4.95 5.57 -9.81
C GLY A 45 -6.37 5.30 -9.28
N LEU A 46 -6.48 4.78 -8.06
CA LEU A 46 -7.74 4.54 -7.35
C LEU A 46 -7.96 5.49 -6.17
N SER A 47 -7.05 6.44 -5.95
CA SER A 47 -7.12 7.38 -4.83
C SER A 47 -8.28 8.33 -4.95
N ARG A 48 -8.77 8.80 -3.80
CA ARG A 48 -9.94 9.68 -3.70
C ARG A 48 -9.70 10.80 -2.70
N PRO A 49 -10.26 12.00 -2.91
CA PRO A 49 -10.24 13.03 -1.88
C PRO A 49 -11.06 12.55 -0.68
N TRP A 50 -10.47 12.60 0.51
CA TRP A 50 -11.13 12.36 1.79
C TRP A 50 -11.81 13.64 2.29
N ILE A 51 -11.13 14.77 2.11
CA ILE A 51 -11.57 16.09 2.57
C ILE A 51 -12.17 16.86 1.41
N ASP A 52 -13.37 17.38 1.62
CA ASP A 52 -14.00 18.30 0.69
C ASP A 52 -13.28 19.66 0.73
N PRO A 53 -12.68 20.12 -0.39
CA PRO A 53 -11.93 21.37 -0.43
C PRO A 53 -12.80 22.60 -0.16
N LYS A 54 -14.13 22.50 -0.32
CA LYS A 54 -15.05 23.62 -0.06
C LYS A 54 -15.36 23.78 1.43
N THR A 55 -15.50 22.66 2.15
CA THR A 55 -15.92 22.66 3.55
C THR A 55 -14.77 22.41 4.53
N GLY A 56 -13.64 21.88 4.04
CA GLY A 56 -12.51 21.46 4.87
C GLY A 56 -12.83 20.26 5.77
N LYS A 57 -13.90 19.52 5.47
CA LYS A 57 -14.41 18.39 6.27
C LYS A 57 -14.39 17.10 5.46
N PRO A 58 -14.38 15.93 6.11
CA PRO A 58 -14.57 14.66 5.43
C PRO A 58 -15.87 14.62 4.60
N PHE A 59 -15.83 13.96 3.44
CA PHE A 59 -17.06 13.59 2.73
C PHE A 59 -17.94 12.70 3.63
N PRO A 60 -19.28 12.79 3.53
CA PRO A 60 -20.17 11.92 4.29
C PRO A 60 -20.09 10.47 3.82
N GLU A 61 -20.40 9.53 4.73
CA GLU A 61 -20.49 8.11 4.38
C GLU A 61 -21.74 7.86 3.52
N GLU A 62 -21.54 7.39 2.29
CA GLU A 62 -22.61 6.92 1.41
C GLU A 62 -22.60 5.39 1.28
N LEU A 63 -23.75 4.82 0.94
CA LEU A 63 -23.97 3.40 0.68
C LEU A 63 -24.11 3.14 -0.84
N ASN A 64 -23.98 1.88 -1.24
CA ASN A 64 -24.08 1.41 -2.64
C ASN A 64 -23.01 1.98 -3.58
N VAL A 65 -21.84 2.32 -3.04
CA VAL A 65 -20.65 2.67 -3.83
C VAL A 65 -20.13 1.40 -4.52
N SER A 66 -19.83 1.49 -5.82
CA SER A 66 -19.26 0.36 -6.55
C SER A 66 -17.89 -0.03 -6.00
N PHE A 67 -17.68 -1.33 -5.81
CA PHE A 67 -16.40 -1.86 -5.38
C PHE A 67 -15.27 -1.48 -6.35
N ARG A 68 -14.14 -1.04 -5.78
CA ARG A 68 -12.86 -0.81 -6.48
C ARG A 68 -11.71 -1.25 -5.58
N GLY A 69 -10.59 -1.60 -6.18
CA GLY A 69 -9.38 -2.02 -5.46
C GLY A 69 -9.20 -3.53 -5.46
N THR A 70 -8.38 -4.02 -4.53
CA THR A 70 -7.97 -5.42 -4.47
C THR A 70 -8.88 -6.23 -3.55
N LEU A 71 -9.63 -7.19 -4.13
CA LEU A 71 -10.64 -8.01 -3.46
C LEU A 71 -10.21 -8.54 -2.08
N HIS A 72 -9.04 -9.18 -2.00
CA HIS A 72 -8.57 -9.85 -0.79
C HIS A 72 -8.04 -8.92 0.30
N LEU A 73 -7.83 -7.64 0.00
CA LEU A 73 -7.28 -6.66 0.96
C LEU A 73 -8.30 -5.58 1.35
N ALA A 74 -9.45 -5.56 0.69
CA ALA A 74 -10.53 -4.62 0.99
C ALA A 74 -11.19 -4.91 2.33
N SER A 75 -11.64 -3.85 3.01
CA SER A 75 -12.37 -3.96 4.28
C SER A 75 -13.78 -4.50 4.08
N ARG A 76 -14.41 -4.98 5.16
CA ARG A 76 -15.83 -5.37 5.15
C ARG A 76 -16.74 -4.24 4.66
N ASN A 77 -16.43 -2.99 5.00
CA ASN A 77 -17.24 -1.83 4.60
C ASN A 77 -17.19 -1.63 3.08
N VAL A 78 -16.01 -1.77 2.47
CA VAL A 78 -15.83 -1.64 1.02
C VAL A 78 -16.57 -2.77 0.27
N HIS A 79 -16.50 -4.01 0.77
CA HIS A 79 -17.28 -5.13 0.23
C HIS A 79 -18.80 -4.92 0.35
N LEU A 80 -19.25 -4.21 1.40
CA LEU A 80 -20.66 -3.85 1.60
C LEU A 80 -21.10 -2.61 0.82
N GLY A 81 -20.23 -2.03 -0.01
CA GLY A 81 -20.54 -0.85 -0.81
C GLY A 81 -20.63 0.44 0.00
N HIS A 82 -20.01 0.50 1.18
CA HIS A 82 -19.83 1.77 1.88
C HIS A 82 -18.74 2.58 1.19
N THR A 83 -18.86 3.90 1.29
CA THR A 83 -17.80 4.81 0.86
C THR A 83 -16.51 4.49 1.65
N PRO A 84 -15.35 4.33 0.99
CA PRO A 84 -14.09 4.16 1.70
C PRO A 84 -13.72 5.40 2.52
N SER A 85 -12.99 5.17 3.61
CA SER A 85 -12.44 6.17 4.52
C SER A 85 -11.04 5.76 4.96
N ARG A 86 -10.42 6.56 5.84
CA ARG A 86 -9.10 6.26 6.42
C ARG A 86 -9.05 4.88 7.10
N ARG A 87 -10.17 4.42 7.69
CA ARG A 87 -10.24 3.11 8.33
C ARG A 87 -9.97 1.97 7.35
N ASP A 88 -10.41 2.13 6.11
CA ASP A 88 -10.38 1.07 5.11
C ASP A 88 -8.96 0.87 4.57
N ASP A 89 -8.20 1.96 4.38
CA ASP A 89 -6.76 1.89 4.10
C ASP A 89 -5.99 1.22 5.26
N ILE A 90 -6.35 1.51 6.53
CA ILE A 90 -5.73 0.87 7.70
C ILE A 90 -6.05 -0.63 7.77
N VAL A 91 -7.28 -1.05 7.43
CA VAL A 91 -7.64 -2.47 7.32
C VAL A 91 -6.82 -3.17 6.24
N SER A 92 -6.64 -2.54 5.07
CA SER A 92 -5.80 -3.09 4.02
C SER A 92 -4.33 -3.21 4.43
N ILE A 93 -3.80 -2.29 5.25
CA ILE A 93 -2.46 -2.42 5.87
C ILE A 93 -2.43 -3.63 6.81
N ALA A 94 -3.46 -3.82 7.64
CA ALA A 94 -3.53 -4.94 8.59
C ALA A 94 -3.60 -6.29 7.87
N TYR A 95 -4.41 -6.43 6.81
CA TYR A 95 -4.46 -7.66 6.01
C TYR A 95 -3.18 -7.89 5.20
N THR A 96 -2.53 -6.81 4.73
CA THR A 96 -1.20 -6.90 4.12
C THR A 96 -0.19 -7.46 5.12
N LEU A 97 -0.20 -6.97 6.36
CA LEU A 97 0.66 -7.48 7.43
C LEU A 97 0.41 -8.96 7.72
N VAL A 98 -0.85 -9.36 7.89
CA VAL A 98 -1.19 -10.79 8.10
C VAL A 98 -0.65 -11.63 6.95
N LYS A 99 -0.89 -11.23 5.69
CA LYS A 99 -0.39 -11.94 4.52
C LYS A 99 1.15 -12.03 4.49
N LEU A 100 1.86 -11.01 4.97
CA LEU A 100 3.32 -11.05 5.08
C LEU A 100 3.80 -12.00 6.19
N LEU A 101 3.07 -12.08 7.31
CA LEU A 101 3.39 -12.96 8.43
C LEU A 101 3.12 -14.44 8.10
N THR A 102 1.96 -14.72 7.53
CA THR A 102 1.45 -16.09 7.33
C THR A 102 1.69 -16.64 5.92
N GLY A 103 1.92 -15.75 4.94
CA GLY A 103 1.96 -16.06 3.51
C GLY A 103 0.60 -16.04 2.81
N THR A 104 -0.50 -16.21 3.56
CA THR A 104 -1.86 -16.38 3.00
C THR A 104 -2.93 -15.66 3.82
N LEU A 105 -4.08 -15.46 3.22
CA LEU A 105 -5.30 -15.05 3.93
C LEU A 105 -6.32 -16.20 3.81
N PRO A 106 -7.17 -16.44 4.83
CA PRO A 106 -8.18 -17.51 4.76
C PRO A 106 -9.14 -17.40 3.57
N TRP A 107 -9.35 -16.17 3.07
CA TRP A 107 -10.15 -15.87 1.88
C TRP A 107 -9.30 -15.66 0.62
N GLY A 108 -8.02 -16.08 0.61
CA GLY A 108 -7.08 -15.81 -0.48
C GLY A 108 -7.47 -16.43 -1.83
N GLU A 109 -8.24 -17.52 -1.82
CA GLU A 109 -8.72 -18.22 -3.03
C GLU A 109 -10.13 -17.78 -3.47
N ALA A 110 -10.79 -16.88 -2.72
CA ALA A 110 -12.11 -16.40 -3.08
C ALA A 110 -12.04 -15.46 -4.30
N GLU A 111 -12.98 -15.59 -5.23
CA GLU A 111 -13.01 -14.85 -6.50
C GLU A 111 -14.07 -13.74 -6.49
N THR A 112 -15.04 -13.81 -5.57
CA THR A 112 -16.17 -12.87 -5.51
C THR A 112 -16.34 -12.23 -4.12
N GLN A 113 -17.02 -11.08 -4.06
CA GLN A 113 -17.35 -10.41 -2.79
C GLN A 113 -18.23 -11.31 -1.90
N ASP A 114 -19.16 -12.05 -2.51
CA ASP A 114 -20.09 -12.96 -1.81
C ASP A 114 -19.36 -14.14 -1.15
N GLU A 115 -18.25 -14.60 -1.73
CA GLU A 115 -17.39 -15.63 -1.13
C GLU A 115 -16.50 -15.07 -0.02
N VAL A 116 -15.94 -13.87 -0.20
CA VAL A 116 -15.01 -13.26 0.77
C VAL A 116 -15.72 -12.86 2.06
N LEU A 117 -16.89 -12.24 1.94
CA LEU A 117 -17.53 -11.54 3.06
C LEU A 117 -17.86 -12.46 4.26
N PRO A 118 -18.44 -13.66 4.09
CA PRO A 118 -18.67 -14.60 5.20
C PRO A 118 -17.38 -15.02 5.90
N ILE A 119 -16.30 -15.21 5.14
CA ILE A 119 -14.99 -15.61 5.68
C ILE A 119 -14.41 -14.45 6.52
N LEU A 120 -14.52 -13.20 6.05
CA LEU A 120 -14.09 -12.03 6.82
C LEU A 120 -14.80 -11.94 8.18
N TYR A 121 -16.09 -12.24 8.25
CA TYR A 121 -16.83 -12.23 9.53
C TYR A 121 -16.46 -13.38 10.48
N ALA A 122 -15.97 -14.49 9.94
CA ALA A 122 -15.56 -15.65 10.73
C ALA A 122 -14.18 -15.49 11.39
N HIS A 123 -13.40 -14.48 11.00
CA HIS A 123 -12.02 -14.30 11.44
C HIS A 123 -11.83 -13.02 12.26
N THR A 124 -11.12 -13.15 13.37
CA THR A 124 -10.61 -12.07 14.22
C THR A 124 -9.10 -11.95 14.09
N GLY A 125 -8.51 -10.87 14.62
CA GLY A 125 -7.07 -10.73 14.72
C GLY A 125 -6.41 -11.91 15.41
N SER A 126 -7.01 -12.45 16.48
CA SER A 126 -6.49 -13.62 17.20
C SER A 126 -6.47 -14.90 16.34
N THR A 127 -7.48 -15.12 15.50
CA THR A 127 -7.50 -16.27 14.58
C THR A 127 -6.50 -16.09 13.44
N LEU A 128 -6.34 -14.87 12.92
CA LEU A 128 -5.47 -14.58 11.78
C LEU A 128 -3.99 -14.57 12.15
N CYS A 129 -3.66 -14.13 13.36
CA CYS A 129 -2.29 -14.01 13.84
C CYS A 129 -1.93 -15.10 14.87
N GLN A 130 -2.58 -16.26 14.80
CA GLN A 130 -2.34 -17.34 15.76
C GLN A 130 -0.87 -17.80 15.76
N GLY A 131 -0.27 -17.78 16.94
CA GLY A 131 1.14 -18.13 17.12
C GLY A 131 2.12 -17.01 16.79
N TYR A 132 1.67 -15.78 16.52
CA TYR A 132 2.53 -14.60 16.42
C TYR A 132 2.36 -13.69 17.64
N ASP A 133 3.19 -12.66 17.78
CA ASP A 133 3.06 -11.69 18.87
C ASP A 133 1.68 -11.00 18.87
N ASP A 134 1.07 -10.87 20.05
CA ASP A 134 -0.30 -10.36 20.21
C ASP A 134 -0.54 -9.00 19.56
N VAL A 135 0.50 -8.17 19.42
CA VAL A 135 0.40 -6.86 18.78
C VAL A 135 -0.14 -6.95 17.34
N PHE A 136 0.13 -8.05 16.63
CA PHE A 136 -0.39 -8.25 15.28
C PHE A 136 -1.91 -8.48 15.30
N ALA A 137 -2.39 -9.35 16.19
CA ALA A 137 -3.81 -9.59 16.39
C ALA A 137 -4.54 -8.31 16.84
N GLN A 138 -3.97 -7.61 17.82
CA GLN A 138 -4.52 -6.37 18.35
C GLN A 138 -4.62 -5.29 17.27
N PHE A 139 -3.64 -5.20 16.36
CA PHE A 139 -3.68 -4.23 15.25
C PHE A 139 -4.80 -4.54 14.25
N VAL A 140 -5.01 -5.81 13.92
CA VAL A 140 -6.12 -6.24 13.05
C VAL A 140 -7.46 -5.89 13.69
N ASP A 141 -7.66 -6.27 14.96
CA ASP A 141 -8.92 -6.00 15.66
C ASP A 141 -9.17 -4.50 15.79
N TYR A 142 -8.12 -3.72 16.08
CA TYR A 142 -8.19 -2.27 16.08
C TYR A 142 -8.61 -1.70 14.72
N ALA A 143 -7.92 -2.08 13.64
CA ALA A 143 -8.22 -1.60 12.28
C ALA A 143 -9.67 -1.87 11.91
N CYS A 144 -10.17 -3.06 12.23
CA CYS A 144 -11.54 -3.50 11.95
C CYS A 144 -12.60 -2.84 12.85
N SER A 145 -12.20 -2.16 13.95
CA SER A 145 -13.10 -1.49 14.89
C SER A 145 -13.30 0.01 14.64
N LEU A 146 -12.43 0.60 13.81
CA LEU A 146 -12.42 2.02 13.49
C LEU A 146 -13.76 2.48 12.91
N GLN A 147 -14.25 3.62 13.40
CA GLN A 147 -15.42 4.28 12.81
C GLN A 147 -15.04 5.03 11.52
N TYR A 148 -16.05 5.41 10.72
CA TYR A 148 -15.86 6.03 9.42
C TYR A 148 -15.02 7.32 9.46
N ASP A 149 -15.33 8.22 10.39
CA ASP A 149 -14.65 9.50 10.55
C ASP A 149 -13.53 9.48 11.61
N GLU A 150 -13.34 8.33 12.28
CA GLU A 150 -12.32 8.19 13.33
C GLU A 150 -10.92 8.41 12.74
N THR A 151 -10.10 9.17 13.48
CA THR A 151 -8.70 9.36 13.12
C THR A 151 -7.88 8.17 13.65
N PRO A 152 -7.21 7.40 12.78
CA PRO A 152 -6.38 6.30 13.24
C PRO A 152 -5.26 6.77 14.19
N LYS A 153 -4.92 5.94 15.17
CA LYS A 153 -3.89 6.18 16.18
C LYS A 153 -2.51 5.80 15.61
N TYR A 154 -2.10 6.43 14.50
CA TYR A 154 -0.88 6.07 13.77
C TYR A 154 0.36 6.04 14.67
N GLN A 155 0.55 7.07 15.51
CA GLN A 155 1.68 7.14 16.44
C GLN A 155 1.71 5.98 17.45
N HIS A 156 0.55 5.60 17.99
CA HIS A 156 0.44 4.49 18.94
C HIS A 156 0.90 3.18 18.30
N TRP A 157 0.40 2.87 17.10
CA TRP A 157 0.73 1.63 16.40
C TRP A 157 2.16 1.59 15.87
N ARG A 158 2.70 2.72 15.40
CA ARG A 158 4.14 2.84 15.09
C ARG A 158 5.00 2.48 16.30
N GLN A 159 4.69 3.05 17.47
CA GLN A 159 5.42 2.74 18.70
C GLN A 159 5.24 1.28 19.13
N ALA A 160 4.05 0.72 19.00
CA ALA A 160 3.78 -0.68 19.31
C ALA A 160 4.64 -1.62 18.45
N PHE A 161 4.73 -1.37 17.14
CA PHE A 161 5.59 -2.16 16.24
C PHE A 161 7.08 -1.93 16.47
N LEU A 162 7.52 -0.70 16.74
CA LEU A 162 8.92 -0.42 17.04
C LEU A 162 9.39 -1.13 18.32
N ARG A 163 8.52 -1.30 19.32
CA ARG A 163 8.85 -2.03 20.56
C ARG A 163 9.12 -3.52 20.35
N LEU A 164 8.73 -4.09 19.21
CA LEU A 164 9.08 -5.47 18.86
C LEU A 164 10.58 -5.65 18.57
N VAL A 165 11.27 -4.57 18.18
CA VAL A 165 12.70 -4.58 17.87
C VAL A 165 13.42 -3.62 18.83
N PRO A 166 13.90 -4.11 19.99
CA PRO A 166 14.62 -3.27 20.93
C PRO A 166 15.84 -2.59 20.28
N GLY A 167 15.95 -1.27 20.44
CA GLY A 167 17.06 -0.49 19.89
C GLY A 167 16.89 -0.05 18.43
N LEU A 168 15.83 -0.46 17.73
CA LEU A 168 15.55 0.03 16.39
C LEU A 168 15.21 1.52 16.43
N SER A 169 15.95 2.31 15.65
CA SER A 169 15.66 3.73 15.49
C SER A 169 14.27 3.92 14.86
N PRO A 170 13.46 4.88 15.31
CA PRO A 170 12.18 5.21 14.67
C PRO A 170 12.34 5.54 13.18
N ASN A 171 13.50 6.06 12.80
CA ASN A 171 13.85 6.43 11.44
C ASN A 171 14.76 5.40 10.77
N ALA A 172 14.84 4.16 11.26
CA ALA A 172 15.64 3.12 10.62
C ALA A 172 15.15 2.87 9.19
N ALA A 173 16.09 2.88 8.24
CA ALA A 173 15.84 2.38 6.91
C ALA A 173 15.77 0.84 6.94
N PHE A 174 14.98 0.26 6.04
CA PHE A 174 14.97 -1.18 5.84
C PHE A 174 16.28 -1.61 5.18
N ASP A 175 16.97 -2.55 5.80
CA ASP A 175 18.16 -3.15 5.23
C ASP A 175 17.87 -4.61 4.88
N PRO A 176 17.83 -4.99 3.59
CA PRO A 176 17.61 -6.39 3.20
C PRO A 176 18.79 -7.30 3.54
N GLU A 177 19.97 -6.75 3.85
CA GLU A 177 21.16 -7.50 4.25
C GLU A 177 21.26 -7.67 5.77
N ASP A 178 20.44 -6.96 6.55
CA ASP A 178 20.40 -7.08 8.01
C ASP A 178 19.72 -8.40 8.40
N ASP A 179 20.56 -9.36 8.81
CA ASP A 179 20.18 -10.68 9.30
C ASP A 179 20.31 -10.80 10.83
N SER A 180 20.43 -9.67 11.54
CA SER A 180 20.62 -9.64 12.98
C SER A 180 19.37 -10.09 13.75
N GLU A 181 19.58 -10.85 14.83
CA GLU A 181 18.52 -11.20 15.78
C GLU A 181 18.22 -10.01 16.71
N PRO A 182 16.96 -9.81 17.16
CA PRO A 182 15.84 -10.75 17.08
C PRO A 182 14.98 -10.61 15.81
N ARG A 183 14.62 -11.74 15.19
CA ARG A 183 13.65 -11.82 14.10
C ARG A 183 12.22 -11.60 14.61
N VAL A 184 11.59 -10.52 14.15
CA VAL A 184 10.16 -10.25 14.39
C VAL A 184 9.28 -11.06 13.44
N GLY A 185 8.09 -11.47 13.91
CA GLY A 185 7.12 -12.15 13.05
C GLY A 185 7.44 -13.63 12.80
N VAL A 186 8.20 -14.28 13.67
CA VAL A 186 8.42 -15.73 13.64
C VAL A 186 7.34 -16.43 14.45
N GLN A 187 6.69 -17.43 13.86
CA GLN A 187 5.66 -18.19 14.55
C GLN A 187 6.22 -18.92 15.77
N LYS A 188 5.54 -18.81 16.91
CA LYS A 188 5.82 -19.45 18.19
C LYS A 188 5.01 -20.73 18.36
N ASN A 189 5.58 -21.72 19.04
CA ASN A 189 4.94 -22.95 19.46
C ASN A 189 4.10 -22.69 20.72
N GLU A 190 3.44 -23.73 21.24
CA GLU A 190 2.58 -23.64 22.44
C GLU A 190 3.35 -23.25 23.71
N ASN A 191 4.68 -23.45 23.74
CA ASN A 191 5.56 -23.09 24.84
C ASN A 191 6.14 -21.66 24.70
N GLY A 192 5.85 -20.96 23.60
CA GLY A 192 6.37 -19.63 23.30
C GLY A 192 7.72 -19.62 22.57
N ASP A 193 8.29 -20.78 22.25
CA ASP A 193 9.54 -20.89 21.47
C ASP A 193 9.24 -20.81 19.97
N HIS A 194 10.20 -20.35 19.17
CA HIS A 194 10.03 -20.28 17.72
C HIS A 194 9.86 -21.68 17.07
N ARG A 195 8.84 -21.86 16.22
CA ARG A 195 8.51 -23.14 15.55
C ARG A 195 9.51 -23.55 14.48
N LEU A 196 10.21 -22.60 13.88
CA LEU A 196 11.22 -22.86 12.86
C LEU A 196 12.59 -22.42 13.39
N PRO A 197 13.55 -23.35 13.56
CA PRO A 197 14.96 -22.99 13.66
C PRO A 197 15.36 -22.24 12.39
N CYS A 198 16.13 -21.16 12.53
CA CYS A 198 16.59 -20.33 11.41
C CYS A 198 17.29 -21.13 10.28
N GLU A 199 17.86 -22.29 10.60
CA GLU A 199 18.57 -23.14 9.63
C GLU A 199 17.63 -23.91 8.68
N ASP A 200 16.35 -24.07 9.04
CA ASP A 200 15.35 -24.86 8.31
C ASP A 200 14.35 -24.01 7.52
N CYS A 201 14.54 -22.68 7.47
CA CYS A 201 13.71 -21.82 6.62
C CYS A 201 13.92 -22.15 5.13
N PRO A 202 12.85 -22.45 4.37
CA PRO A 202 12.97 -22.74 2.94
C PRO A 202 13.55 -21.55 2.18
N LYS A 203 14.63 -21.80 1.40
CA LYS A 203 15.32 -20.80 0.58
C LYS A 203 14.52 -20.53 -0.69
N ALA A 204 14.40 -19.28 -1.11
CA ALA A 204 13.74 -18.91 -2.36
C ALA A 204 14.45 -19.54 -3.58
N PRO A 205 13.70 -20.06 -4.57
CA PRO A 205 14.24 -20.34 -5.90
C PRO A 205 14.86 -19.11 -6.56
N VAL A 206 16.01 -19.31 -7.22
CA VAL A 206 16.69 -18.29 -8.03
C VAL A 206 16.07 -18.26 -9.42
N TYR A 207 15.41 -17.17 -9.80
CA TYR A 207 14.93 -16.96 -11.17
C TYR A 207 15.93 -16.10 -11.96
N PHE A 208 16.44 -16.65 -13.06
CA PHE A 208 17.22 -15.90 -14.04
C PHE A 208 16.25 -15.28 -15.06
N VAL A 209 16.02 -13.97 -14.98
CA VAL A 209 15.36 -13.21 -16.05
C VAL A 209 16.42 -12.75 -17.04
N SER A 210 16.28 -13.12 -18.31
CA SER A 210 17.22 -12.81 -19.39
C SER A 210 16.75 -11.59 -20.21
N ASP A 211 16.67 -10.41 -19.59
CA ASP A 211 16.45 -9.14 -20.30
C ASP A 211 17.70 -8.25 -20.20
N PRO A 212 18.39 -7.97 -21.32
CA PRO A 212 19.63 -7.19 -21.32
C PRO A 212 19.46 -5.68 -21.07
N PHE A 213 18.24 -5.13 -21.03
CA PHE A 213 18.00 -3.70 -20.75
C PHE A 213 17.36 -3.45 -19.38
N GLN A 214 16.96 -4.50 -18.68
CA GLN A 214 16.47 -4.46 -17.32
C GLN A 214 17.67 -4.57 -16.38
N ARG A 215 18.32 -3.44 -16.04
CA ARG A 215 19.08 -3.37 -14.79
C ARG A 215 18.08 -3.32 -13.64
N CYS A 216 17.43 -4.46 -13.40
CA CYS A 216 17.07 -4.84 -12.05
C CYS A 216 18.31 -4.58 -11.19
N VAL A 217 18.13 -3.94 -10.04
CA VAL A 217 19.00 -4.27 -8.92
C VAL A 217 18.63 -5.71 -8.59
N TYR A 218 19.20 -6.65 -9.36
CA TYR A 218 19.54 -7.94 -8.80
C TYR A 218 20.25 -7.56 -7.50
N GLY A 219 19.78 -8.08 -6.36
CA GLY A 219 20.74 -8.33 -5.28
C GLY A 219 21.93 -8.95 -6.00
N GLY A 220 23.06 -8.23 -5.97
CA GLY A 220 24.11 -8.43 -6.96
C GLY A 220 24.47 -9.92 -7.02
N GLU A 221 25.21 -10.33 -8.05
CA GLU A 221 25.98 -11.56 -7.89
C GLU A 221 26.61 -11.51 -6.50
N SER A 222 26.05 -12.33 -5.61
CA SER A 222 26.61 -12.53 -4.31
C SER A 222 27.98 -13.08 -4.64
N ARG A 223 28.99 -12.22 -4.55
CA ARG A 223 30.39 -12.64 -4.49
C ARG A 223 30.65 -13.50 -3.26
N SER A 224 29.62 -13.86 -2.50
CA SER A 224 29.58 -15.10 -1.76
C SER A 224 29.43 -16.30 -2.71
N SER A 225 30.53 -16.66 -3.37
CA SER A 225 30.72 -18.01 -3.94
C SER A 225 30.85 -19.09 -2.84
N LYS A 226 30.45 -18.80 -1.61
CA LYS A 226 30.36 -19.71 -0.45
C LYS A 226 29.25 -19.23 0.50
N GLY A 227 28.01 -19.62 0.19
CA GLY A 227 26.80 -19.62 1.05
C GLY A 227 26.80 -18.76 2.33
N GLY A 228 26.04 -17.66 2.30
CA GLY A 228 25.52 -17.02 3.51
C GLY A 228 24.31 -17.80 4.07
N LYS A 229 24.27 -17.98 5.40
CA LYS A 229 23.21 -18.67 6.13
C LYS A 229 22.24 -17.61 6.71
N GLY A 230 20.98 -17.60 6.28
CA GLY A 230 19.89 -16.83 6.90
C GLY A 230 19.36 -15.72 5.99
N GLY A 231 18.31 -15.92 5.18
CA GLY A 231 17.05 -16.57 5.55
C GLY A 231 15.94 -15.54 5.81
N PHE A 232 15.82 -14.50 4.97
CA PHE A 232 14.58 -13.73 4.85
C PHE A 232 13.97 -14.03 3.48
N VAL A 233 12.83 -14.72 3.47
CA VAL A 233 12.08 -15.06 2.25
C VAL A 233 10.58 -14.92 2.56
N PRO A 234 9.84 -14.01 1.92
CA PRO A 234 8.38 -13.97 2.02
C PRO A 234 7.79 -15.28 1.46
N ASN A 235 6.85 -15.90 2.18
CA ASN A 235 6.27 -17.19 1.81
C ASN A 235 5.54 -17.09 0.44
N TRP A 236 5.82 -18.07 -0.41
CA TRP A 236 5.71 -18.07 -1.87
C TRP A 236 4.28 -18.30 -2.41
N GLY A 237 3.38 -17.36 -2.11
CA GLY A 237 2.09 -17.19 -2.79
C GLY A 237 1.82 -15.74 -3.23
N SER A 238 2.80 -14.86 -3.03
CA SER A 238 2.67 -13.43 -3.30
C SER A 238 3.44 -13.07 -4.56
N SER A 239 2.76 -12.48 -5.54
CA SER A 239 3.27 -11.94 -6.80
C SER A 239 4.21 -10.73 -6.64
N TRP A 240 5.11 -10.76 -5.66
CA TRP A 240 6.18 -9.77 -5.55
C TRP A 240 7.20 -10.03 -6.65
N SER A 241 7.18 -9.23 -7.70
CA SER A 241 8.40 -8.90 -8.42
C SER A 241 9.29 -8.05 -7.50
N CYS A 242 10.61 -8.20 -7.62
CA CYS A 242 11.61 -7.37 -6.95
C CYS A 242 11.20 -5.89 -6.95
N GLY A 243 11.33 -5.21 -5.80
CA GLY A 243 10.99 -3.80 -5.67
C GLY A 243 11.82 -2.97 -6.65
N THR A 244 11.14 -2.23 -7.54
CA THR A 244 11.79 -1.34 -8.50
C THR A 244 12.02 0.02 -7.83
N PRO A 245 13.25 0.57 -7.86
CA PRO A 245 13.49 1.92 -7.36
C PRO A 245 12.69 2.96 -8.17
N ILE A 246 11.99 3.86 -7.47
CA ILE A 246 11.30 5.02 -8.04
C ILE A 246 12.34 6.02 -8.55
N ARG A 247 12.08 6.66 -9.70
CA ARG A 247 12.92 7.73 -10.24
C ARG A 247 12.63 9.07 -9.56
N PRO A 248 13.58 10.00 -9.46
CA PRO A 248 13.37 11.29 -8.79
C PRO A 248 12.27 12.16 -9.44
N GLU A 249 11.92 11.92 -10.70
CA GLU A 249 10.78 12.54 -11.40
C GLU A 249 9.40 11.97 -11.03
N ASP A 250 9.36 10.79 -10.40
CA ASP A 250 8.14 10.07 -10.03
C ASP A 250 7.77 10.26 -8.54
N VAL A 251 8.55 11.05 -7.79
CA VAL A 251 8.24 11.47 -6.41
C VAL A 251 7.53 12.81 -6.42
N PHE A 252 6.54 12.97 -5.53
CA PHE A 252 5.83 14.23 -5.31
C PHE A 252 6.81 15.35 -4.87
N GLY A 253 7.27 16.15 -5.84
CA GLY A 253 7.98 17.42 -5.65
C GLY A 253 7.04 18.63 -5.72
N ASP A 254 7.59 19.82 -6.01
CA ASP A 254 6.80 21.04 -6.28
C ASP A 254 6.06 20.92 -7.62
N GLU A 255 4.86 20.35 -7.58
CA GLU A 255 4.01 20.10 -8.75
C GLU A 255 3.70 21.37 -9.55
N PHE A 256 3.71 22.55 -8.90
CA PHE A 256 3.50 23.81 -9.62
C PHE A 256 4.65 24.16 -10.55
N ALA A 257 5.88 23.70 -10.28
CA ALA A 257 7.01 23.90 -11.17
C ALA A 257 6.93 22.96 -12.39
N VAL A 258 6.59 21.69 -12.19
CA VAL A 258 6.51 20.67 -13.26
C VAL A 258 5.35 20.92 -14.22
N VAL A 259 4.18 21.28 -13.68
CA VAL A 259 3.01 21.67 -14.50
C VAL A 259 3.31 22.96 -15.26
N LYS A 260 4.07 23.89 -14.68
CA LYS A 260 4.47 25.14 -15.35
C LYS A 260 5.52 24.94 -16.44
N GLU A 261 6.39 23.93 -16.31
CA GLU A 261 7.40 23.57 -17.33
C GLU A 261 6.83 22.72 -18.47
N SER A 262 5.75 21.94 -18.21
CA SER A 262 5.17 20.98 -19.15
C SER A 262 3.88 21.47 -19.83
N LEU A 263 3.50 22.73 -19.63
CA LEU A 263 2.43 23.38 -20.37
C LEU A 263 2.92 23.75 -21.78
N GLU A 264 2.88 22.79 -22.70
CA GLU A 264 2.65 23.15 -24.10
C GLU A 264 1.25 23.76 -24.18
N PHE A 265 1.20 25.06 -24.43
CA PHE A 265 -0.06 25.77 -24.66
C PHE A 265 -0.77 25.15 -25.86
N ILE A 266 -1.86 24.43 -25.60
CA ILE A 266 -2.83 24.07 -26.64
C ILE A 266 -3.67 25.33 -26.88
N ASP A 267 -3.23 26.16 -27.83
CA ASP A 267 -3.83 27.48 -28.11
C ASP A 267 -5.26 27.40 -28.69
N ALA A 268 -5.74 26.22 -29.08
CA ALA A 268 -7.12 26.03 -29.51
C ALA A 268 -7.57 24.56 -29.40
N PRO A 269 -8.85 24.29 -29.10
CA PRO A 269 -9.42 22.97 -29.29
C PRO A 269 -9.27 22.55 -30.77
N PRO A 270 -8.95 21.28 -31.08
CA PRO A 270 -8.81 20.82 -32.46
C PRO A 270 -10.12 21.05 -33.23
N ASP A 271 -9.99 21.55 -34.45
CA ASP A 271 -11.12 21.72 -35.37
C ASP A 271 -11.81 20.37 -35.57
N TYR A 272 -13.03 20.23 -35.02
CA TYR A 272 -13.90 19.14 -35.41
C TYR A 272 -14.34 19.40 -36.84
N CYS A 273 -13.76 18.64 -37.78
CA CYS A 273 -14.11 18.67 -39.19
C CYS A 273 -15.62 18.61 -39.41
N ASP A 274 -16.16 19.60 -40.10
CA ASP A 274 -17.50 19.61 -40.67
C ASP A 274 -17.68 18.42 -41.63
N GLY A 275 -18.28 17.33 -41.15
CA GLY A 275 -18.65 16.18 -41.94
C GLY A 275 -19.80 15.42 -41.28
N PRO A 276 -20.82 14.95 -42.04
CA PRO A 276 -21.99 14.34 -41.46
C PRO A 276 -21.68 12.87 -41.12
N CYS A 277 -21.18 12.62 -39.91
CA CYS A 277 -21.14 11.26 -39.37
C CYS A 277 -21.99 11.22 -38.09
N ALA A 278 -23.19 10.68 -38.28
CA ALA A 278 -24.09 10.30 -37.22
C ALA A 278 -23.43 9.24 -36.31
N TYR A 279 -23.24 9.58 -35.05
CA TYR A 279 -23.16 8.61 -33.97
C TYR A 279 -24.17 9.03 -32.90
N GLU A 280 -25.39 8.50 -33.02
CA GLU A 280 -26.36 8.50 -31.93
C GLU A 280 -25.81 7.64 -30.78
N GLY A 281 -25.74 8.18 -29.56
CA GLY A 281 -25.72 7.36 -28.34
C GLY A 281 -24.56 7.52 -27.35
N MET A 282 -23.68 8.52 -27.46
CA MET A 282 -22.74 8.85 -26.37
C MET A 282 -22.90 10.30 -25.93
N ALA A 283 -23.20 10.49 -24.65
CA ALA A 283 -23.20 11.80 -24.01
C ALA A 283 -21.78 12.41 -24.06
N PRO A 284 -21.65 13.73 -24.27
CA PRO A 284 -20.35 14.38 -24.36
C PRO A 284 -19.58 14.32 -23.03
N PRO A 285 -18.24 14.28 -23.06
CA PRO A 285 -17.43 14.43 -21.84
C PRO A 285 -17.66 15.83 -21.27
N GLU A 286 -18.21 15.92 -20.07
CA GLU A 286 -18.21 17.15 -19.28
C GLU A 286 -16.76 17.52 -18.97
N VAL A 287 -16.20 18.40 -19.79
CA VAL A 287 -14.96 19.10 -19.55
C VAL A 287 -15.13 19.92 -18.27
N ILE A 288 -14.26 19.63 -17.29
CA ILE A 288 -14.08 20.40 -16.06
C ILE A 288 -13.82 21.86 -16.44
N LYS A 289 -14.85 22.70 -16.36
CA LYS A 289 -14.69 24.15 -16.33
C LYS A 289 -14.20 24.54 -14.94
N ASN A 290 -12.90 24.77 -14.82
CA ASN A 290 -12.34 25.50 -13.69
C ASN A 290 -12.89 26.92 -13.70
N ALA A 291 -13.81 27.20 -12.78
CA ALA A 291 -14.20 28.56 -12.44
C ALA A 291 -13.15 29.16 -11.50
N GLN A 292 -12.10 29.77 -12.05
CA GLN A 292 -11.34 30.83 -11.38
C GLN A 292 -10.81 31.83 -12.42
N SER A 293 -11.63 32.83 -12.75
CA SER A 293 -11.15 34.14 -13.20
C SER A 293 -12.21 35.18 -12.86
N ASP A 294 -12.17 35.70 -11.64
CA ASP A 294 -12.66 37.04 -11.35
C ASP A 294 -11.92 37.55 -10.13
N LEU A 295 -10.65 37.87 -10.35
CA LEU A 295 -9.84 38.74 -9.52
C LEU A 295 -8.73 39.31 -10.42
N HIS A 296 -9.10 40.29 -11.26
CA HIS A 296 -8.31 41.49 -11.56
C HIS A 296 -8.97 42.32 -12.68
N ARG A 297 -9.76 43.30 -12.26
CA ARG A 297 -10.14 44.60 -12.89
C ARG A 297 -11.10 45.20 -11.85
N ILE A 298 -10.74 46.20 -11.04
CA ILE A 298 -10.13 47.51 -11.29
C ILE A 298 -9.17 47.84 -10.15
#